data_AF-A0A959SAE8-F1
#
_entry.id   AF-A0A959SAE8-F1
#
_cell.length_a   1.000
_cell.length_b   1.000
_cell.length_c   1.000
_cell.angle_alpha   90.00
_cell.angle_beta   90.00
_cell.angle_gamma   90.00
#
_symmetry.space_group_name_H-M   'P 1'
#
loop_
_entity.id
_entity.type
_entity.pdbx_description
1 polymer ?
#
loop_
_entity_poly.entity_id
_entity_poly.type
_entity_poly.pdbx_seq_one_letter_code
_entity_poly.pdbx_strand_id
1 'polypeptide(L)'
;IRRKPGALALVLHDQDLPPGPYALVNGSDTVRMLALDLPRKESDLSSFTAQELREELAIRGLNTITVLDERPEDLSLRLNELDRGHELWKWFVLLALLFLIIEVILLSTKR
;
A
#
# COMPACT_ATOMS: atom_id res chain seq x y z
N ILE A 1 4.35 26.82 -28.88
CA ILE A 1 5.44 27.75 -28.49
C ILE A 1 4.83 28.97 -27.81
N ARG A 2 5.23 29.30 -26.59
CA ARG A 2 4.73 30.48 -25.85
C ARG A 2 5.86 31.47 -25.64
N ARG A 3 5.69 32.70 -26.13
CA ARG A 3 6.65 33.80 -25.89
C ARG A 3 6.26 34.51 -24.60
N LYS A 4 7.14 34.50 -23.61
CA LYS A 4 7.06 35.36 -22.42
C LYS A 4 8.06 36.52 -22.60
N PRO A 5 7.87 37.68 -21.93
CA PRO A 5 8.85 38.76 -21.97
C PRO A 5 10.22 38.24 -21.55
N GLY A 6 11.22 38.32 -22.43
CA GLY A 6 12.59 37.84 -22.20
C GLY A 6 12.81 36.32 -22.22
N ALA A 7 11.77 35.50 -22.45
CA ALA A 7 11.89 34.04 -22.44
C ALA A 7 11.02 33.35 -23.50
N LEU A 8 11.61 32.40 -24.20
CA LEU A 8 10.91 31.50 -25.12
C LEU A 8 10.61 30.19 -24.39
N ALA A 9 9.33 29.88 -24.16
CA ALA A 9 8.92 28.59 -23.62
C ALA A 9 8.43 27.69 -24.76
N LEU A 10 9.14 26.58 -24.99
CA LEU A 10 8.64 25.48 -25.81
C LEU A 10 7.82 24.57 -24.89
N VAL A 11 6.59 24.25 -25.29
CA VAL A 11 5.76 23.31 -24.55
C VAL A 11 5.52 22.12 -25.47
N LEU A 12 6.08 20.98 -25.10
CA LEU A 12 5.91 19.70 -25.78
C LEU A 12 4.68 19.04 -25.14
N HIS A 13 3.49 19.28 -25.70
CA HIS A 13 2.29 18.54 -25.28
C HIS A 13 2.24 17.24 -26.08
N ASP A 14 2.20 16.11 -25.38
CA ASP A 14 1.80 14.79 -25.92
C ASP A 14 2.56 14.26 -27.14
N GLN A 15 3.80 14.74 -27.35
CA GLN A 15 4.66 14.21 -28.39
C GLN A 15 5.49 13.05 -27.82
N ASP A 16 5.26 11.85 -28.35
CA ASP A 16 6.12 10.69 -28.08
C ASP A 16 7.46 10.86 -28.80
N LEU A 17 8.39 11.53 -28.14
CA LEU A 17 9.77 11.63 -28.58
C LEU A 17 10.57 10.47 -27.97
N PRO A 18 11.24 9.62 -28.79
CA PRO A 18 12.12 8.59 -28.25
C PRO A 18 13.24 9.22 -27.41
N PRO A 19 13.75 8.53 -26.39
CA PRO A 19 14.85 9.04 -25.60
C PRO A 19 16.08 9.25 -26.48
N GLY A 20 16.70 10.43 -26.41
CA GLY A 20 17.86 10.74 -27.23
C GLY A 20 18.24 12.22 -27.34
N PRO A 21 19.33 12.50 -28.09
CA PRO A 21 19.77 13.86 -28.36
C PRO A 21 18.96 14.52 -29.49
N TYR A 22 18.49 15.73 -29.24
CA TYR A 22 17.70 16.53 -30.16
C TYR A 22 18.38 17.88 -30.43
N ALA A 23 18.53 18.23 -31.70
CA ALA A 23 19.01 19.54 -32.11
C ALA A 23 17.87 20.56 -32.12
N LEU A 24 18.03 21.65 -31.37
CA LEU A 24 17.18 22.83 -31.48
C LEU A 24 17.70 23.70 -32.62
N VAL A 25 16.96 23.72 -33.73
CA VAL A 25 17.33 24.46 -34.94
C VAL A 25 16.43 25.68 -35.09
N ASN A 26 17.02 26.84 -35.42
CA ASN A 26 16.30 28.05 -35.80
C ASN A 26 16.73 28.45 -37.22
N GLY A 27 15.91 28.12 -38.22
CA GLY A 27 16.28 28.29 -39.63
C GLY A 27 17.41 27.32 -40.02
N SER A 28 18.57 27.85 -40.40
CA SER A 28 19.77 27.07 -40.73
C SER A 28 20.73 26.85 -39.56
N ASP A 29 20.52 27.56 -38.44
CA ASP A 29 21.45 27.52 -37.31
C ASP A 29 20.99 26.54 -36.23
N THR A 30 21.92 25.70 -35.77
CA THR A 30 21.70 24.85 -34.59
C THR A 30 22.01 25.67 -33.34
N VAL A 31 20.97 26.01 -32.59
CA VAL A 31 21.06 26.85 -31.39
C VAL A 31 21.61 26.06 -30.21
N ARG A 32 21.17 24.81 -30.03
CA ARG A 32 21.56 23.96 -28.90
C ARG A 32 21.22 22.48 -29.12
N MET A 33 21.97 21.58 -28.52
CA MET A 33 21.60 20.17 -28.36
C MET A 33 20.91 19.94 -27.02
N LEU A 34 19.78 19.24 -27.02
CA LEU A 34 18.99 18.88 -25.84
C LEU A 34 18.95 17.35 -25.73
N ALA A 35 19.38 16.78 -24.60
CA ALA A 35 19.13 15.38 -24.30
C ALA A 35 17.75 15.26 -23.65
N LEU A 36 16.82 14.59 -24.33
CA LEU A 36 15.46 14.37 -23.83
C LEU A 36 15.30 12.89 -23.47
N ASP A 37 14.86 12.62 -22.25
CA ASP A 37 14.42 11.31 -21.80
C ASP A 37 12.98 11.48 -21.31
N LEU A 38 12.05 11.42 -22.27
CA LEU A 38 10.63 11.73 -22.07
C LEU A 38 9.69 10.53 -21.87
N PRO A 39 10.10 9.25 -21.66
CA PRO A 39 9.12 8.19 -21.46
C PRO A 39 8.31 8.50 -20.19
N ARG A 40 7.05 8.91 -20.36
CA ARG A 40 6.12 9.29 -19.27
C ARG A 40 5.62 8.09 -18.45
N LYS A 41 6.39 7.00 -18.39
CA LYS A 41 6.10 5.81 -17.56
C LYS A 41 6.09 6.13 -16.07
N GLU A 42 6.72 7.21 -15.63
CA GLU A 42 6.67 7.64 -14.21
C GLU A 42 5.28 8.08 -13.75
N SER A 43 4.33 8.31 -14.67
CA SER A 43 2.98 8.77 -14.32
C SER A 43 1.89 7.74 -14.64
N ASP A 44 2.27 6.48 -14.89
CA ASP A 44 1.29 5.39 -14.98
C ASP A 44 0.82 5.02 -13.57
N LEU A 45 -0.29 5.64 -13.17
CA LEU A 45 -0.98 5.38 -11.90
C LEU A 45 -1.97 4.22 -12.01
N SER A 46 -1.81 3.32 -13.00
CA SER A 46 -2.63 2.12 -13.09
C SER A 46 -2.46 1.28 -11.82
N SER A 47 -3.46 1.38 -10.94
CA SER A 47 -3.56 0.58 -9.75
C SER A 47 -4.26 -0.72 -10.10
N PHE A 48 -3.73 -1.84 -9.61
CA PHE A 48 -4.43 -3.11 -9.67
C PHE A 48 -5.80 -3.02 -9.00
N THR A 49 -6.79 -3.64 -9.61
CA THR A 49 -8.07 -3.92 -8.95
C THR A 49 -7.87 -4.93 -7.83
N ALA A 50 -8.80 -4.99 -6.86
CA ALA A 50 -8.72 -5.96 -5.76
C ALA A 50 -8.64 -7.42 -6.25
N GLN A 51 -9.24 -7.71 -7.41
CA GLN A 51 -9.19 -9.03 -8.04
C GLN A 51 -7.82 -9.32 -8.68
N GLU A 52 -7.29 -8.39 -9.48
CA GLU A 52 -5.94 -8.53 -10.08
C GLU A 52 -4.85 -8.60 -9.00
N LEU A 53 -5.02 -7.89 -7.89
CA LEU A 53 -4.10 -7.95 -6.76
C LEU A 53 -4.08 -9.34 -6.11
N ARG A 54 -5.25 -9.98 -5.95
CA ARG A 54 -5.33 -11.36 -5.40
C ARG A 54 -4.68 -12.38 -6.32
N GLU A 55 -4.89 -12.24 -7.62
CA GLU A 55 -4.27 -13.12 -8.63
C GLU A 55 -2.74 -12.97 -8.62
N GLU A 56 -2.23 -11.74 -8.59
CA GLU A 56 -0.80 -11.47 -8.53
C GLU A 56 -0.16 -11.94 -7.20
N LEU A 57 -0.87 -11.78 -6.08
CA LEU A 57 -0.41 -12.27 -4.77
C LEU A 57 -0.37 -13.81 -4.71
N ALA A 58 -1.34 -14.48 -5.35
CA ALA A 58 -1.36 -15.94 -5.46
C ALA A 58 -0.23 -16.46 -6.35
N ILE A 59 0.04 -15.81 -7.49
CA ILE A 59 1.17 -16.14 -8.38
C ILE A 59 2.51 -16.01 -7.64
N ARG A 60 2.64 -14.99 -6.78
CA ARG A 60 3.85 -14.75 -5.97
C ARG A 60 3.94 -15.61 -4.70
N GLY A 61 2.95 -16.45 -4.43
CA GLY A 61 2.93 -17.35 -3.26
C GLY A 61 2.74 -16.63 -1.91
N LEU A 62 2.27 -15.39 -1.92
CA LEU A 62 2.10 -14.57 -0.72
C LEU A 62 0.74 -14.83 -0.06
N ASN A 63 0.61 -15.98 0.59
CA ASN A 63 -0.64 -16.42 1.23
C ASN A 63 -0.94 -15.71 2.57
N THR A 64 -0.03 -14.87 3.06
CA THR A 64 -0.19 -14.14 4.34
C THR A 64 -0.95 -12.82 4.17
N ILE A 65 -1.24 -12.41 2.94
CA ILE A 65 -1.89 -11.13 2.66
C ILE A 65 -3.37 -11.39 2.36
N THR A 66 -4.23 -10.91 3.25
CA THR A 66 -5.68 -10.93 3.04
C THR A 66 -6.11 -9.62 2.39
N VAL A 67 -6.54 -9.68 1.13
CA VAL A 67 -7.10 -8.53 0.41
C VAL A 67 -8.56 -8.34 0.84
N LEU A 68 -8.81 -7.29 1.61
CA LEU A 68 -10.16 -6.87 1.97
C LEU A 68 -10.82 -6.20 0.76
N ASP A 69 -11.82 -6.88 0.20
CA ASP A 69 -12.84 -6.20 -0.59
C ASP A 69 -13.96 -5.80 0.36
N GLU A 70 -14.57 -4.67 0.03
CA GLU A 70 -15.88 -4.24 0.50
C GLU A 70 -15.94 -3.25 1.67
N ARG A 71 -16.88 -2.33 1.41
CA ARG A 71 -17.45 -1.16 2.06
C ARG A 71 -16.95 -0.80 3.48
N PRO A 72 -16.74 0.51 3.74
CA PRO A 72 -16.20 1.03 5.01
C PRO A 72 -17.02 0.65 6.27
N GLU A 73 -18.28 0.28 6.07
CA GLU A 73 -19.23 -0.11 7.11
C GLU A 73 -19.01 -1.53 7.64
N ASP A 74 -18.48 -2.47 6.83
CA ASP A 74 -18.14 -3.83 7.26
C ASP A 74 -16.71 -3.96 7.82
N LEU A 75 -15.85 -2.97 7.54
CA LEU A 75 -14.47 -2.91 8.04
C LEU A 75 -14.43 -2.93 9.57
N SER A 76 -15.28 -2.13 10.20
CA SER A 76 -15.35 -1.99 11.66
C SER A 76 -15.78 -3.27 12.35
N LEU A 77 -16.67 -4.03 11.71
CA LEU A 77 -17.22 -5.30 12.20
C LEU A 77 -16.18 -6.43 12.08
N ARG A 78 -15.50 -6.52 10.93
CA ARG A 78 -14.42 -7.50 10.69
C ARG A 78 -13.17 -7.24 11.52
N LEU A 79 -12.82 -5.97 11.75
CA LEU A 79 -11.74 -5.60 12.68
C LEU A 79 -12.08 -6.05 14.10
N ASN A 80 -13.34 -5.91 14.54
CA ASN A 80 -13.80 -6.42 15.83
C ASN A 80 -13.74 -7.95 15.93
N GLU A 81 -14.00 -8.67 14.82
CA GLU A 81 -13.83 -10.14 14.77
C GLU A 81 -12.36 -10.57 14.82
N LEU A 82 -11.44 -9.82 14.18
CA LEU A 82 -10.00 -10.08 14.27
C LEU A 82 -9.42 -9.74 15.65
N ASP A 83 -9.93 -8.68 16.28
CA ASP A 83 -9.48 -8.19 17.58
C ASP A 83 -10.08 -8.98 18.76
N ARG A 84 -11.10 -9.82 18.50
CA ARG A 84 -11.50 -10.93 19.38
C ARG A 84 -10.50 -12.08 19.29
N GLY A 85 -9.24 -11.78 19.57
CA GLY A 85 -8.28 -12.81 19.98
C GLY A 85 -8.87 -13.65 21.11
N HIS A 86 -8.50 -14.93 21.17
CA HIS A 86 -9.01 -15.88 22.16
C HIS A 86 -9.13 -15.24 23.55
N GLU A 87 -10.33 -15.22 24.13
CA GLU A 87 -10.62 -14.62 25.44
C GLU A 87 -9.98 -15.44 26.58
N LEU A 88 -8.66 -15.33 26.74
CA LEU A 88 -7.86 -16.02 27.76
C LEU A 88 -8.18 -15.54 29.18
N TRP A 89 -8.80 -14.36 29.33
CA TRP A 89 -9.14 -13.80 30.63
C TRP A 89 -10.14 -14.69 31.40
N LYS A 90 -11.07 -15.33 30.71
CA LYS A 90 -12.04 -16.26 31.31
C LYS A 90 -11.32 -17.47 31.93
N TRP A 91 -10.31 -17.97 31.24
CA TRP A 91 -9.47 -19.08 31.72
C TRP A 91 -8.61 -18.66 32.91
N PHE A 92 -8.08 -17.43 32.92
CA PHE A 92 -7.32 -16.91 34.05
C PHE A 92 -8.18 -16.81 35.32
N VAL A 93 -9.41 -16.28 35.20
CA VAL A 93 -10.36 -16.20 36.32
C VAL A 93 -10.75 -17.59 36.83
N LEU A 94 -10.99 -18.54 35.92
CA LEU A 94 -11.31 -19.92 36.27
C LEU A 94 -10.18 -20.60 37.06
N LEU A 95 -8.93 -20.45 36.60
CA LEU A 95 -7.75 -21.02 37.27
C LEU A 95 -7.49 -20.36 38.63
N ALA A 96 -7.68 -19.05 38.74
CA ALA A 96 -7.56 -18.34 40.01
C ALA A 96 -8.57 -18.86 41.04
N LEU A 97 -9.82 -19.08 40.62
CA LEU A 97 -10.85 -19.65 41.48
C LEU A 97 -10.51 -21.09 41.91
N LEU A 98 -10.00 -21.91 40.98
CA LEU A 98 -9.56 -23.27 41.26
C LEU A 98 -8.45 -23.30 42.31
N PHE A 99 -7.41 -22.49 42.17
CA PHE A 99 -6.33 -22.42 43.14
C PHE A 99 -6.79 -21.90 44.50
N LEU A 100 -7.73 -20.96 44.54
CA LEU A 100 -8.30 -20.49 45.79
C LEU A 100 -9.05 -21.60 46.53
N ILE A 101 -9.82 -22.42 45.82
CA ILE A 101 -10.50 -23.58 46.43
C ILE A 101 -9.48 -24.60 46.97
N ILE A 102 -8.44 -24.91 46.18
CA ILE A 102 -7.37 -25.82 46.58
C ILE A 102 -6.66 -25.32 47.84
N GLU A 103 -6.35 -24.02 47.90
CA GLU A 103 -5.73 -23.37 49.06
C GLU A 103 -6.58 -23.55 50.33
N VAL A 104 -7.90 -23.30 50.23
CA VAL A 104 -8.83 -23.46 51.37
C VAL A 104 -8.88 -24.92 51.86
N ILE A 105 -8.88 -25.89 50.95
CA ILE A 105 -8.87 -27.33 51.30
C ILE A 105 -7.54 -27.73 51.96
N LEU A 106 -6.41 -27.23 51.45
CA LEU A 106 -5.09 -27.47 52.03
C LEU A 106 -4.96 -26.87 53.43
N LEU A 107 -5.45 -25.65 53.62
CA LEU A 107 -5.46 -24.96 54.91
C LEU A 107 -6.38 -25.65 55.92
N SER A 108 -7.54 -26.16 55.49
CA SER A 108 -8.46 -26.87 56.37
C SER A 108 -7.94 -28.26 56.78
N THR A 109 -7.15 -28.92 55.91
CA THR A 109 -6.56 -30.24 56.18
C THR A 109 -5.31 -30.17 57.07
N LYS A 110 -4.60 -29.04 57.10
CA LYS A 110 -3.40 -28.83 57.95
C LYS A 110 -3.71 -28.36 59.38
N ARG A 111 -4.99 -28.31 59.76
CA ARG A 111 -5.43 -27.99 61.12
C ARG A 111 -5.86 -29.25 61.85
#